data_AF-A0A7X6PZS2-F1
#
_entry.id   AF-A0A7X6PZS2-F1
#
_cell.length_a   1.000
_cell.length_b   1.000
_cell.length_c   1.000
_cell.angle_alpha   90.00
_cell.angle_beta   90.00
_cell.angle_gamma   90.00
#
_symmetry.space_group_name_H-M   'P 1'
#
loop_
_entity.id
_entity.type
_entity.pdbx_description
1 polymer ?
#
loop_
_entity_poly.entity_id
_entity_poly.type
_entity_poly.pdbx_seq_one_letter_code
_entity_poly.pdbx_strand_id
1 'polypeptide(L)'
;SEAYTIDPLALKAHGHVLTFGLGIGYFIYMALENKKVESITVVENNKAVIDLFKEHILPQFKSAHQIKIIEADAFDYYSKENLSDFDYVFVDVHQSNDDGLIVMDNMLSKYVPALDKIDFWIEDSILEILIGLVFFYFNALAYGKAHHHDDPYFNHFLQKIAIYFNGIDEEVTHNNRLKHYLYDRQTLRAILSVSL
;
A
#
# COMPACT_ATOMS: atom_id res chain seq x y z
N SER A 1 1.40 -8.88 16.14
CA SER A 1 2.77 -8.34 16.20
C SER A 1 3.24 -8.09 14.79
N GLU A 2 4.25 -7.25 14.59
CA GLU A 2 4.87 -6.99 13.28
C GLU A 2 5.31 -8.29 12.58
N ALA A 3 5.91 -9.23 13.31
CA ALA A 3 6.24 -10.56 12.77
C ALA A 3 5.03 -11.28 12.13
N TYR A 4 3.87 -11.27 12.78
CA TYR A 4 2.67 -11.94 12.26
C TYR A 4 2.18 -11.33 10.94
N THR A 5 2.40 -10.03 10.74
CA THR A 5 1.94 -9.32 9.53
C THR A 5 3.00 -9.22 8.44
N ILE A 6 4.29 -9.23 8.79
CA ILE A 6 5.41 -9.09 7.85
C ILE A 6 5.94 -10.44 7.37
N ASP A 7 6.01 -11.48 8.22
CA ASP A 7 6.59 -12.77 7.84
C ASP A 7 5.94 -13.39 6.58
N PRO A 8 4.60 -13.37 6.42
CA PRO A 8 3.96 -13.86 5.20
C PRO A 8 4.38 -13.10 3.94
N LEU A 9 4.61 -11.78 4.06
CA LEU A 9 5.02 -10.90 2.96
C LEU A 9 6.49 -11.14 2.59
N ALA A 10 7.36 -11.31 3.58
CA ALA A 10 8.76 -11.69 3.37
C ALA A 10 8.89 -13.09 2.72
N LEU A 11 8.00 -14.03 3.05
CA LEU A 11 7.94 -15.35 2.42
C LEU A 11 7.42 -15.29 0.97
N LYS A 12 6.56 -14.32 0.65
CA LYS A 12 6.06 -14.06 -0.72
C LYS A 12 7.12 -13.40 -1.61
N ALA A 13 8.03 -12.61 -1.04
CA ALA A 13 9.08 -11.91 -1.77
C ALA A 13 9.95 -12.85 -2.62
N HIS A 14 10.41 -12.37 -3.78
CA HIS A 14 11.24 -13.12 -4.72
C HIS A 14 11.97 -12.17 -5.68
N GLY A 15 13.03 -12.65 -6.32
CA GLY A 15 13.80 -11.93 -7.33
C GLY A 15 14.45 -10.66 -6.78
N HIS A 16 14.38 -9.59 -7.56
CA HIS A 16 14.78 -8.25 -7.14
C HIS A 16 13.63 -7.60 -6.36
N VAL A 17 13.84 -7.40 -5.06
CA VAL A 17 12.85 -6.84 -4.15
C VAL A 17 13.09 -5.35 -3.95
N LEU A 18 12.02 -4.56 -3.98
CA LEU A 18 12.01 -3.17 -3.52
C LEU A 18 11.22 -3.07 -2.21
N THR A 19 11.73 -2.32 -1.24
CA THR A 19 10.96 -1.93 -0.07
C THR A 19 11.00 -0.41 0.11
N PHE A 20 9.84 0.17 0.36
CA PHE A 20 9.71 1.56 0.79
C PHE A 20 9.61 1.60 2.30
N GLY A 21 10.45 2.42 2.92
CA GLY A 21 10.68 2.42 4.36
C GLY A 21 11.76 1.40 4.75
N LEU A 22 12.62 1.83 5.68
CA LEU A 22 13.68 0.99 6.25
C LEU A 22 13.24 0.40 7.59
N GLY A 23 12.55 1.18 8.42
CA GLY A 23 12.21 0.81 9.79
C GLY A 23 13.45 0.37 10.59
N ILE A 24 13.32 -0.71 11.35
CA ILE A 24 14.46 -1.39 11.99
C ILE A 24 15.11 -2.45 11.08
N GLY A 25 14.64 -2.60 9.84
CA GLY A 25 15.10 -3.60 8.88
C GLY A 25 14.56 -5.02 9.09
N TYR A 26 13.43 -5.17 9.80
CA TYR A 26 12.83 -6.49 10.07
C TYR A 26 12.40 -7.20 8.78
N PHE A 27 11.60 -6.55 7.92
CA PHE A 27 11.23 -7.10 6.61
C PHE A 27 12.46 -7.47 5.79
N ILE A 28 13.47 -6.58 5.74
CA ILE A 28 14.70 -6.79 4.97
C ILE A 28 15.41 -8.07 5.43
N TYR A 29 15.59 -8.24 6.74
CA TYR A 29 16.20 -9.43 7.30
C TYR A 29 15.41 -10.70 6.92
N MET A 30 14.10 -10.69 7.14
CA MET A 30 13.25 -11.85 6.85
C MET A 30 13.18 -12.19 5.37
N ALA A 31 13.16 -11.17 4.49
CA ALA A 31 13.16 -11.36 3.05
C ALA A 31 14.51 -11.92 2.55
N LEU A 32 15.64 -11.56 3.16
CA LEU A 32 16.95 -12.14 2.83
C LEU A 32 17.08 -13.63 3.23
N GLU A 33 16.33 -14.08 4.23
CA GLU A 33 16.28 -15.51 4.59
C GLU A 33 15.49 -16.34 3.56
N ASN A 34 14.72 -15.69 2.70
CA ASN A 34 14.01 -16.34 1.61
C ASN A 34 14.94 -16.56 0.41
N LYS A 35 15.29 -17.83 0.14
CA LYS A 35 16.19 -18.22 -0.97
C LYS A 35 15.73 -17.82 -2.37
N LYS A 36 14.48 -17.38 -2.54
CA LYS A 36 13.97 -16.85 -3.81
C LYS A 36 14.35 -15.38 -4.04
N VAL A 37 14.82 -14.67 -3.01
CA VAL A 37 15.24 -13.26 -3.10
C VAL A 37 16.70 -13.21 -3.54
N GLU A 38 16.97 -12.39 -4.56
CA GLU A 38 18.30 -12.19 -5.14
C GLU A 38 18.97 -10.92 -4.59
N SER A 39 18.19 -9.85 -4.42
CA SER A 39 18.65 -8.57 -3.88
C SER A 39 17.49 -7.78 -3.29
N ILE A 40 17.79 -6.89 -2.35
CA ILE A 40 16.83 -5.94 -1.79
C ILE A 40 17.33 -4.52 -2.03
N THR A 41 16.49 -3.69 -2.65
CA THR A 41 16.65 -2.23 -2.69
C THR A 41 15.71 -1.61 -1.67
N VAL A 42 16.23 -0.72 -0.83
CA VAL A 42 15.49 0.02 0.20
C VAL A 42 15.43 1.48 -0.21
N VAL A 43 14.25 2.07 -0.17
CA VAL A 43 14.05 3.52 -0.31
C VAL A 43 13.66 4.09 1.05
N GLU A 44 14.50 4.97 1.59
CA GLU A 44 14.33 5.61 2.89
C GLU A 44 14.78 7.07 2.78
N ASN A 45 14.04 8.01 3.38
CA ASN A 45 14.39 9.44 3.30
C ASN A 45 15.15 9.93 4.53
N ASN A 46 15.05 9.22 5.66
CA ASN A 46 15.65 9.63 6.90
C ASN A 46 17.09 9.14 6.99
N LYS A 47 18.02 10.05 6.66
CA LYS A 47 19.45 9.81 6.75
C LYS A 47 19.90 9.23 8.11
N ALA A 48 19.33 9.69 9.22
CA ALA A 48 19.72 9.20 10.54
C ALA A 48 19.32 7.72 10.75
N VAL A 49 18.16 7.31 10.23
CA VAL A 49 17.72 5.90 10.25
C VAL A 49 18.63 5.05 9.35
N ILE A 50 18.98 5.56 8.16
CA ILE A 50 19.92 4.90 7.26
C ILE A 50 21.28 4.69 7.91
N ASP A 51 21.83 5.75 8.53
CA ASP A 51 23.15 5.71 9.16
C ASP A 51 23.14 4.74 10.34
N LEU A 52 22.11 4.78 11.20
CA LEU A 52 21.93 3.84 12.32
C LEU A 52 21.87 2.39 11.82
N PHE A 53 21.07 2.11 10.80
CA PHE A 53 20.95 0.78 10.22
C PHE A 53 22.30 0.30 9.65
N LYS A 54 23.00 1.13 8.88
CA LYS A 54 24.30 0.80 8.29
C LYS A 54 25.38 0.56 9.34
N GLU A 55 25.39 1.33 10.43
CA GLU A 55 26.41 1.24 11.48
C GLU A 55 26.16 0.05 12.41
N HIS A 56 24.91 -0.19 12.80
CA HIS A 56 24.61 -1.12 13.90
C HIS A 56 23.87 -2.38 13.47
N ILE A 57 23.07 -2.36 12.42
CA ILE A 57 22.17 -3.48 12.07
C ILE A 57 22.72 -4.27 10.87
N LEU A 58 22.98 -3.60 9.76
CA LEU A 58 23.48 -4.19 8.51
C LEU A 58 24.75 -5.04 8.67
N PRO A 59 25.75 -4.69 9.50
CA PRO A 59 26.95 -5.51 9.67
C PRO A 59 26.67 -6.90 10.29
N GLN A 60 25.50 -7.09 10.90
CA GLN A 60 25.08 -8.36 11.47
C GLN A 60 24.48 -9.29 10.41
N PHE A 61 24.18 -8.79 9.21
CA PHE A 61 23.51 -9.56 8.16
C PHE A 61 24.56 -10.34 7.35
N LYS A 62 24.39 -11.66 7.25
CA LYS A 62 25.29 -12.52 6.45
C LYS A 62 25.27 -12.14 4.96
N SER A 63 24.13 -11.66 4.47
CA SER A 63 23.89 -11.29 3.08
C SER A 63 23.86 -9.79 2.85
N ALA A 64 24.58 -9.00 3.66
CA ALA A 64 24.60 -7.53 3.54
C ALA A 64 24.94 -7.01 2.13
N HIS A 65 25.74 -7.76 1.36
CA HIS A 65 26.10 -7.43 -0.03
C HIS A 65 24.93 -7.44 -1.02
N GLN A 66 23.79 -8.04 -0.66
CA GLN A 66 22.57 -8.08 -1.47
C GLN A 66 21.68 -6.84 -1.25
N ILE A 67 22.04 -5.95 -0.32
CA ILE A 67 21.24 -4.76 0.03
C ILE A 67 21.80 -3.52 -0.65
N LYS A 68 20.92 -2.77 -1.31
CA LYS A 68 21.15 -1.40 -1.77
C LYS A 68 20.22 -0.45 -1.03
N ILE A 69 20.72 0.68 -0.56
CA ILE A 69 19.90 1.72 0.08
C ILE A 69 19.96 2.97 -0.80
N ILE A 70 18.79 3.51 -1.13
CA ILE A 70 18.58 4.75 -1.85
C ILE A 70 18.00 5.76 -0.85
N GLU A 71 18.74 6.84 -0.61
CA GLU A 71 18.26 7.97 0.20
C GLU A 71 17.33 8.83 -0.67
N ALA A 72 16.03 8.59 -0.59
CA ALA A 72 15.03 9.29 -1.40
C ALA A 72 13.65 9.25 -0.72
N ASP A 73 12.79 10.20 -1.10
CA ASP A 73 11.39 10.19 -0.69
C ASP A 73 10.63 9.05 -1.39
N ALA A 74 9.82 8.33 -0.60
CA ALA A 74 9.07 7.19 -1.10
C ALA A 74 8.03 7.59 -2.15
N PHE A 75 7.36 8.72 -1.98
CA PHE A 75 6.35 9.20 -2.91
C PHE A 75 6.97 9.68 -4.23
N ASP A 76 8.14 10.32 -4.17
CA ASP A 76 8.86 10.75 -5.37
C ASP A 76 9.42 9.56 -6.16
N TYR A 77 9.90 8.54 -5.46
CA TYR A 77 10.44 7.33 -6.10
C TYR A 77 9.35 6.37 -6.61
N TYR A 78 8.13 6.43 -6.06
CA TYR A 78 7.03 5.57 -6.49
C TYR A 78 6.51 5.95 -7.89
N SER A 79 6.98 5.23 -8.91
CA SER A 79 6.52 5.37 -10.30
C SER A 79 6.53 4.02 -11.04
N LYS A 80 5.81 3.95 -12.16
CA LYS A 80 5.81 2.73 -13.00
C LYS A 80 7.21 2.36 -13.48
N GLU A 81 8.00 3.36 -13.86
CA GLU A 81 9.36 3.20 -14.38
C GLU A 81 10.31 2.69 -13.28
N ASN A 82 10.22 3.22 -12.07
CA ASN A 82 11.07 2.76 -10.97
C ASN A 82 10.66 1.38 -10.46
N LEU A 83 9.36 1.05 -10.51
CA LEU A 83 8.86 -0.25 -10.04
C LEU A 83 8.96 -1.36 -11.09
N SER A 84 9.22 -1.05 -12.38
CA SER A 84 9.23 -2.06 -13.44
C SER A 84 10.33 -3.09 -13.29
N ASP A 85 11.47 -2.70 -12.72
CA ASP A 85 12.68 -3.52 -12.64
C ASP A 85 12.70 -4.47 -11.44
N PHE A 86 11.68 -4.40 -10.59
CA PHE A 86 11.53 -5.24 -9.40
C PHE A 86 10.45 -6.28 -9.59
N ASP A 87 10.70 -7.48 -9.07
CA ASP A 87 9.77 -8.62 -9.11
C ASP A 87 8.73 -8.54 -7.98
N TYR A 88 9.13 -7.98 -6.84
CA TYR A 88 8.25 -7.80 -5.68
C TYR A 88 8.51 -6.47 -4.98
N VAL A 89 7.44 -5.80 -4.55
CA VAL A 89 7.48 -4.51 -3.87
C VAL A 89 6.73 -4.61 -2.53
N PHE A 90 7.37 -4.13 -1.47
CA PHE A 90 6.77 -3.98 -0.15
C PHE A 90 6.73 -2.50 0.24
N VAL A 91 5.61 -2.04 0.81
CA VAL A 91 5.42 -0.65 1.21
C VAL A 91 5.15 -0.56 2.71
N ASP A 92 6.07 0.08 3.43
CA ASP A 92 5.98 0.32 4.88
C ASP A 92 6.44 1.75 5.20
N VAL A 93 5.59 2.73 4.88
CA VAL A 93 5.92 4.17 4.99
C VAL A 93 4.94 4.99 5.84
N HIS A 94 3.95 4.33 6.45
CA HIS A 94 2.98 5.00 7.30
C HIS A 94 3.63 5.42 8.63
N GLN A 95 3.34 6.64 9.09
CA GLN A 95 3.92 7.20 10.30
C GLN A 95 3.03 7.03 11.53
N SER A 96 1.76 6.69 11.33
CA SER A 96 0.75 6.59 12.36
C SER A 96 -0.33 5.56 11.99
N ASN A 97 -1.31 5.39 12.88
CA ASN A 97 -2.47 4.56 12.56
C ASN A 97 -3.48 5.26 11.62
N ASP A 98 -3.32 6.57 11.40
CA ASP A 98 -4.35 7.41 10.77
C ASP A 98 -3.97 7.83 9.33
N ASP A 99 -2.69 7.68 8.94
CA ASP A 99 -2.17 8.09 7.63
C ASP A 99 -2.07 6.93 6.61
N GLY A 100 -2.43 5.71 7.03
CA GLY A 100 -2.55 4.52 6.17
C GLY A 100 -3.17 4.82 4.80
N LEU A 101 -4.42 5.32 4.86
CA LEU A 101 -5.25 5.46 3.67
C LEU A 101 -4.76 6.58 2.75
N ILE A 102 -4.28 7.70 3.31
CA ILE A 102 -3.81 8.84 2.51
C ILE A 102 -2.48 8.53 1.80
N VAL A 103 -1.63 7.73 2.43
CA VAL A 103 -0.39 7.23 1.82
C VAL A 103 -0.71 6.30 0.65
N MET A 104 -1.62 5.33 0.85
CA MET A 104 -2.08 4.46 -0.23
C MET A 104 -2.71 5.26 -1.38
N ASP A 105 -3.53 6.27 -1.06
CA ASP A 105 -4.13 7.19 -2.03
C ASP A 105 -3.08 7.91 -2.90
N ASN A 106 -2.05 8.47 -2.26
CA ASN A 106 -0.96 9.17 -2.96
C ASN A 106 -0.18 8.23 -3.88
N MET A 107 0.15 7.02 -3.43
CA MET A 107 0.89 6.06 -4.23
C MET A 107 0.05 5.49 -5.38
N LEU A 108 -1.18 5.04 -5.09
CA LEU A 108 -2.03 4.39 -6.09
C LEU A 108 -2.58 5.35 -7.15
N SER A 109 -2.71 6.64 -6.82
CA SER A 109 -3.02 7.68 -7.82
C SER A 109 -1.89 7.91 -8.85
N LYS A 110 -0.65 7.54 -8.53
CA LYS A 110 0.49 7.62 -9.45
C LYS A 110 0.60 6.37 -10.32
N TYR A 111 0.45 5.20 -9.70
CA TYR A 111 0.54 3.93 -10.40
C TYR A 111 -0.11 2.81 -9.58
N VAL A 112 -0.90 1.97 -10.25
CA VAL A 112 -1.54 0.78 -9.68
C VAL A 112 -0.88 -0.49 -10.25
N PRO A 113 0.04 -1.14 -9.51
CA PRO A 113 0.63 -2.41 -9.93
C PRO A 113 -0.36 -3.57 -9.79
N ALA A 114 -0.04 -4.71 -10.40
CA ALA A 114 -0.75 -5.95 -10.17
C ALA A 114 -0.68 -6.37 -8.68
N LEU A 115 -1.74 -6.99 -8.17
CA LEU A 115 -1.86 -7.33 -6.74
C LEU A 115 -0.77 -8.29 -6.23
N ASP A 116 -0.28 -9.17 -7.09
CA ASP A 116 0.78 -10.11 -6.77
C ASP A 116 2.16 -9.45 -6.69
N LYS A 117 2.33 -8.30 -7.37
CA LYS A 117 3.59 -7.55 -7.43
C LYS A 117 3.84 -6.66 -6.20
N ILE A 118 2.80 -6.16 -5.55
CA ILE A 118 2.94 -5.18 -4.46
C ILE A 118 2.00 -5.44 -3.28
N ASP A 119 2.56 -5.41 -2.08
CA ASP A 119 1.81 -5.42 -0.82
C ASP A 119 2.13 -4.17 0.02
N PHE A 120 1.07 -3.55 0.54
CA PHE A 120 1.18 -2.52 1.57
C PHE A 120 1.13 -3.20 2.94
N TRP A 121 1.98 -2.77 3.87
CA TRP A 121 1.91 -3.29 5.23
C TRP A 121 0.53 -2.99 5.83
N ILE A 122 -0.07 -3.99 6.50
CA ILE A 122 -1.40 -3.91 7.11
C ILE A 122 -2.52 -3.38 6.19
N GLU A 123 -2.42 -3.61 4.88
CA GLU A 123 -3.35 -3.09 3.86
C GLU A 123 -4.82 -3.34 4.22
N ASP A 124 -5.16 -4.54 4.70
CA ASP A 124 -6.55 -4.87 5.04
C ASP A 124 -7.09 -3.93 6.13
N SER A 125 -6.28 -3.61 7.15
CA SER A 125 -6.66 -2.67 8.22
C SER A 125 -6.76 -1.23 7.71
N ILE A 126 -5.89 -0.83 6.78
CA ILE A 126 -5.96 0.49 6.16
C ILE A 126 -7.27 0.65 5.37
N LEU A 127 -7.64 -0.39 4.63
CA LEU A 127 -8.81 -0.36 3.75
C LEU A 127 -10.14 -0.38 4.52
N GLU A 128 -10.19 -0.80 5.80
CA GLU A 128 -11.43 -0.83 6.60
C GLU A 128 -12.18 0.51 6.58
N ILE A 129 -11.45 1.64 6.64
CA ILE A 129 -12.05 2.98 6.56
C ILE A 129 -12.73 3.18 5.20
N LEU A 130 -12.04 2.84 4.11
CA LEU A 130 -12.57 2.98 2.75
C LEU A 130 -13.81 2.11 2.54
N ILE A 131 -13.80 0.87 3.07
CA ILE A 131 -14.95 -0.04 3.04
C ILE A 131 -16.17 0.60 3.72
N GLY A 132 -15.97 1.22 4.89
CA GLY A 132 -17.02 1.96 5.59
C GLY A 132 -17.59 3.11 4.77
N LEU A 133 -16.73 3.86 4.05
CA LEU A 133 -17.15 4.96 3.18
C LEU A 133 -17.89 4.46 1.93
N VAL A 134 -17.46 3.34 1.33
CA VAL A 134 -18.18 2.71 0.20
C VAL A 134 -19.57 2.26 0.65
N PHE A 135 -19.67 1.65 1.83
CA PHE A 135 -20.97 1.29 2.41
C PHE A 135 -21.84 2.53 2.65
N PHE A 136 -21.28 3.58 3.23
CA PHE A 136 -21.98 4.84 3.44
C PHE A 136 -22.51 5.43 2.14
N TYR A 137 -21.70 5.44 1.08
CA TYR A 137 -22.10 5.90 -0.25
C TYR A 137 -23.30 5.12 -0.81
N PHE A 138 -23.25 3.78 -0.82
CA PHE A 138 -24.37 2.98 -1.31
C PHE A 138 -25.62 3.13 -0.44
N ASN A 139 -25.46 3.23 0.88
CA ASN A 139 -26.57 3.50 1.79
C ASN A 139 -27.20 4.88 1.50
N ALA A 140 -26.39 5.91 1.25
CA ALA A 140 -26.90 7.22 0.87
C ALA A 140 -27.68 7.17 -0.45
N LEU A 141 -27.16 6.49 -1.47
CA LEU A 141 -27.86 6.30 -2.75
C LEU A 141 -29.20 5.57 -2.59
N ALA A 142 -29.22 4.45 -1.84
CA ALA A 142 -30.42 3.63 -1.65
C ALA A 142 -31.58 4.39 -0.98
N TYR A 143 -31.26 5.38 -0.15
CA TYR A 143 -32.25 6.20 0.56
C TYR A 143 -32.40 7.63 -0.01
N GLY A 144 -31.79 7.93 -1.17
CA GLY A 144 -31.86 9.27 -1.78
C GLY A 144 -31.27 10.38 -0.91
N LYS A 145 -30.25 10.07 -0.10
CA LYS A 145 -29.54 11.02 0.77
C LYS A 145 -28.28 11.54 0.09
N ALA A 146 -27.79 12.69 0.57
CA ALA A 146 -26.47 13.19 0.18
C ALA A 146 -25.36 12.25 0.70
N HIS A 147 -24.33 12.02 -0.11
CA HIS A 147 -23.15 11.21 0.21
C HIS A 147 -21.92 12.09 0.49
N HIS A 148 -22.12 13.18 1.24
CA HIS A 148 -21.09 14.13 1.66
C HIS A 148 -20.74 13.95 3.14
N HIS A 149 -19.52 14.30 3.53
CA HIS A 149 -19.08 14.35 4.91
C HIS A 149 -18.45 15.73 5.22
N ASP A 150 -18.71 16.30 6.40
CA ASP A 150 -18.23 17.65 6.74
C ASP A 150 -16.70 17.71 6.96
N ASP A 151 -16.12 16.60 7.40
CA ASP A 151 -14.66 16.44 7.47
C ASP A 151 -14.06 16.30 6.05
N PRO A 152 -13.13 17.19 5.64
CA PRO A 152 -12.48 17.15 4.34
C PRO A 152 -11.76 15.83 4.05
N TYR A 153 -11.21 15.16 5.07
CA TYR A 153 -10.51 13.88 4.91
C TYR A 153 -11.47 12.81 4.36
N PHE A 154 -12.63 12.62 4.99
CA PHE A 154 -13.61 11.64 4.52
C PHE A 154 -14.28 12.07 3.21
N ASN A 155 -14.50 13.37 3.02
CA ASN A 155 -15.11 13.89 1.80
C ASN A 155 -14.23 13.66 0.56
N HIS A 156 -12.90 13.78 0.69
CA HIS A 156 -11.93 13.45 -0.37
C HIS A 156 -12.18 12.03 -0.91
N PHE A 157 -12.25 11.04 -0.02
CA PHE A 157 -12.48 9.65 -0.41
C PHE A 157 -13.90 9.42 -0.95
N LEU A 158 -14.92 10.08 -0.39
CA LEU A 158 -16.30 9.98 -0.89
C LEU A 158 -16.44 10.52 -2.33
N GLN A 159 -15.71 11.58 -2.69
CA GLN A 159 -15.66 12.08 -4.06
C GLN A 159 -15.05 11.04 -5.02
N LYS A 160 -13.94 10.40 -4.63
CA LYS A 160 -13.29 9.34 -5.43
C LYS A 160 -14.21 8.12 -5.60
N ILE A 161 -14.88 7.70 -4.53
CA ILE A 161 -15.90 6.64 -4.53
C ILE A 161 -17.02 6.99 -5.52
N ALA A 162 -17.56 8.21 -5.44
CA ALA A 162 -18.64 8.64 -6.31
C ALA A 162 -18.21 8.66 -7.79
N ILE A 163 -17.02 9.18 -8.09
CA ILE A 163 -16.49 9.20 -9.47
C ILE A 163 -16.30 7.76 -9.98
N TYR A 164 -15.74 6.86 -9.18
CA TYR A 164 -15.54 5.46 -9.55
C TYR A 164 -16.87 4.79 -9.91
N PHE A 165 -17.87 4.85 -9.01
CA PHE A 165 -19.15 4.16 -9.22
C PHE A 165 -20.04 4.83 -10.27
N ASN A 166 -19.99 6.16 -10.42
CA ASN A 166 -20.70 6.86 -11.51
C ASN A 166 -20.16 6.46 -12.90
N GLY A 167 -18.92 5.97 -12.98
CA GLY A 167 -18.32 5.44 -14.20
C GLY A 167 -18.74 4.01 -14.55
N ILE A 168 -19.50 3.32 -13.68
CA ILE A 168 -19.94 1.94 -13.88
C ILE A 168 -21.42 1.94 -14.27
N ASP A 169 -21.71 1.56 -15.51
CA ASP A 169 -23.07 1.36 -16.01
C ASP A 169 -23.58 -0.04 -15.62
N GLU A 170 -23.77 -0.26 -14.31
CA GLU A 170 -24.28 -1.52 -13.77
C GLU A 170 -25.27 -1.27 -12.63
N GLU A 171 -26.45 -1.90 -12.73
CA GLU A 171 -27.42 -1.90 -11.64
C GLU A 171 -27.08 -2.99 -10.60
N VAL A 172 -26.77 -2.57 -9.37
CA VAL A 172 -26.49 -3.49 -8.25
C VAL A 172 -27.78 -4.06 -7.69
N THR A 173 -28.24 -5.17 -8.29
CA THR A 173 -29.51 -5.82 -7.93
C THR A 173 -29.37 -6.97 -6.92
N HIS A 174 -28.13 -7.36 -6.60
CA HIS A 174 -27.85 -8.54 -5.75
C HIS A 174 -26.80 -8.26 -4.68
N ASN A 175 -27.01 -8.82 -3.48
CA ASN A 175 -26.10 -8.67 -2.33
C ASN A 175 -24.66 -9.11 -2.61
N ASN A 176 -24.46 -10.09 -3.49
CA ASN A 176 -23.12 -10.57 -3.84
C ASN A 176 -22.30 -9.52 -4.57
N ARG A 177 -22.94 -8.67 -5.39
CA ARG A 177 -22.25 -7.62 -6.13
C ARG A 177 -21.83 -6.48 -5.22
N LEU A 178 -22.71 -6.09 -4.28
CA LEU A 178 -22.37 -5.13 -3.24
C LEU A 178 -21.22 -5.63 -2.35
N LYS A 179 -21.26 -6.90 -1.93
CA LYS A 179 -20.16 -7.51 -1.16
C LYS A 179 -18.84 -7.51 -1.95
N HIS A 180 -18.90 -7.78 -3.24
CA HIS A 180 -17.72 -7.68 -4.09
C HIS A 180 -17.15 -6.26 -4.08
N TYR A 181 -17.96 -5.23 -4.33
CA TYR A 181 -17.47 -3.84 -4.29
C TYR A 181 -16.94 -3.39 -2.93
N LEU A 182 -17.45 -3.96 -1.84
CA LEU A 182 -16.98 -3.66 -0.48
C LEU A 182 -15.65 -4.34 -0.14
N TYR A 183 -15.38 -5.54 -0.64
CA TYR A 183 -14.25 -6.35 -0.13
C TYR A 183 -13.23 -6.74 -1.20
N ASP A 184 -13.49 -6.44 -2.47
CA ASP A 184 -12.55 -6.71 -3.55
C ASP A 184 -11.39 -5.71 -3.54
N ARG A 185 -10.19 -6.21 -3.29
CA ARG A 185 -8.98 -5.39 -3.17
C ARG A 185 -8.66 -4.63 -4.46
N GLN A 186 -8.94 -5.20 -5.63
CA GLN A 186 -8.72 -4.49 -6.91
C GLN A 186 -9.65 -3.29 -7.02
N THR A 187 -10.92 -3.46 -6.68
CA THR A 187 -11.92 -2.39 -6.63
C THR A 187 -11.49 -1.28 -5.67
N LEU A 188 -11.08 -1.63 -4.44
CA LEU A 188 -10.67 -0.65 -3.44
C LEU A 188 -9.42 0.14 -3.87
N ARG A 189 -8.40 -0.54 -4.42
CA ARG A 189 -7.23 0.14 -5.00
C ARG A 189 -7.60 0.99 -6.22
N ALA A 190 -8.54 0.55 -7.04
CA ALA A 190 -9.01 1.32 -8.20
C ALA A 190 -9.71 2.62 -7.76
N ILE A 191 -10.54 2.59 -6.72
CA ILE A 191 -11.12 3.79 -6.10
C ILE A 191 -10.02 4.75 -5.65
N LEU A 192 -8.99 4.26 -4.95
CA LEU A 192 -7.84 5.08 -4.52
C LEU A 192 -6.99 5.60 -5.69
N SER A 193 -7.10 5.02 -6.88
CA SER A 193 -6.37 5.51 -8.07
C SER A 193 -7.08 6.65 -8.80
N VAL A 194 -8.36 6.91 -8.50
CA VAL A 194 -9.14 7.97 -9.14
C VAL A 194 -8.52 9.34 -8.89
N SER A 195 -8.34 10.12 -9.95
CA SER A 195 -7.91 11.52 -9.85
C SER A 195 -9.10 12.43 -9.53
N LEU A 196 -8.89 13.40 -8.63
CA LEU A 196 -9.82 14.49 -8.34
C LEU A 196 -9.43 15.76 -9.08
#